data_AF-A0A543KFE4-F1
#
_entry.id   AF-A0A543KFE4-F1
#
_cell.length_a   1.000
_cell.length_b   1.000
_cell.length_c   1.000
_cell.angle_alpha   90.00
_cell.angle_beta   90.00
_cell.angle_gamma   90.00
#
_symmetry.space_group_name_H-M   'P 1'
#
loop_
_entity.id
_entity.type
_entity.pdbx_description
1 polymer ?
#
loop_
_entity_poly.entity_id
_entity_poly.type
_entity_poly.pdbx_seq_one_letter_code
_entity_poly.pdbx_strand_id
1 'polypeptide(L)' 'MKFARILAPLAVAILAVPAFATTQDELRQALVGNTFQGDMGGGGYSSYFAEDGTYYDTETSGAYEITDEGVWSYA' A
#
# COMPACT_ATOMS: atom_id res chain seq x y z
N MET A 1 -33.67 -40.15 -22.56
CA MET A 1 -32.32 -40.30 -21.96
C MET A 1 -31.26 -39.88 -22.98
N LYS A 2 -30.15 -39.32 -22.49
CA LYS A 2 -28.99 -38.72 -23.18
C LYS A 2 -29.12 -37.20 -23.40
N PHE A 3 -28.71 -36.42 -22.40
CA PHE A 3 -28.23 -35.06 -22.63
C PHE A 3 -26.77 -34.99 -22.21
N ALA A 4 -25.96 -34.59 -23.18
CA ALA A 4 -24.52 -34.62 -23.17
C ALA A 4 -23.94 -33.62 -22.15
N ARG A 5 -22.82 -34.03 -21.55
CA ARG A 5 -21.94 -33.18 -20.75
C ARG A 5 -21.41 -32.05 -21.62
N ILE A 6 -21.71 -30.80 -21.27
CA ILE A 6 -21.00 -29.63 -21.80
C ILE A 6 -20.18 -29.08 -20.64
N LEU A 7 -18.88 -29.41 -20.61
CA LEU A 7 -17.91 -28.65 -19.83
C LEU A 7 -17.77 -27.30 -20.51
N ALA A 8 -18.21 -26.23 -19.85
CA ALA A 8 -17.84 -24.88 -20.23
C ALA A 8 -16.42 -24.59 -19.67
N PRO A 9 -15.43 -24.25 -20.50
CA PRO A 9 -14.16 -23.74 -20.00
C PRO A 9 -14.40 -22.33 -19.47
N LEU A 10 -14.27 -22.15 -18.15
CA LEU A 10 -14.26 -20.83 -17.52
C LEU A 10 -12.95 -20.14 -17.93
N ALA A 11 -13.01 -19.34 -18.99
CA ALA A 11 -11.90 -18.49 -19.40
C ALA A 11 -11.64 -17.46 -18.29
N VAL A 12 -10.60 -17.69 -17.49
CA VAL A 12 -10.07 -16.70 -16.55
C VAL A 12 -9.38 -15.62 -17.39
N ALA A 13 -10.12 -14.56 -17.71
CA ALA A 13 -9.54 -13.34 -18.24
C ALA A 13 -8.74 -12.67 -17.12
N ILE A 14 -7.44 -12.97 -17.04
CA ILE A 14 -6.50 -12.19 -16.26
C ILE A 14 -6.42 -10.83 -16.97
N LEU A 15 -7.18 -9.86 -16.47
CA LEU A 15 -7.01 -8.46 -16.83
C LEU A 15 -5.60 -8.09 -16.35
N ALA A 16 -4.67 -8.00 -17.29
CA ALA A 16 -3.35 -7.41 -17.07
C ALA A 16 -3.56 -5.91 -16.80
N VAL A 17 -3.90 -5.57 -15.56
CA VAL A 17 -3.88 -4.19 -15.10
C VAL A 17 -2.41 -3.77 -15.11
N PRO A 18 -2.02 -2.75 -15.89
CA PRO A 18 -0.67 -2.22 -15.76
C PRO A 18 -0.52 -1.73 -14.32
N ALA A 19 0.53 -2.16 -13.64
CA ALA A 19 0.91 -1.59 -12.36
C ALA A 19 1.27 -0.13 -12.62
N PHE A 20 0.30 0.78 -12.48
CA PHE A 20 0.56 2.20 -12.44
C PHE A 20 1.46 2.43 -11.24
N ALA A 21 2.71 2.81 -11.49
CA ALA A 21 3.57 3.33 -10.44
C ALA A 21 2.83 4.56 -9.87
N THR A 22 2.38 4.46 -8.63
CA THR A 22 1.74 5.57 -7.92
C THR A 22 2.71 6.74 -7.94
N THR A 23 2.25 7.89 -8.42
CA THR A 23 3.11 9.09 -8.45
C THR A 23 3.41 9.55 -7.03
N GLN A 24 4.53 10.25 -6.82
CA GLN A 24 4.90 10.80 -5.51
C GLN A 24 3.76 11.64 -4.89
N ASP A 25 3.00 12.37 -5.71
CA ASP A 25 1.86 13.17 -5.27
C ASP A 25 0.66 12.32 -4.82
N GLU A 26 0.37 11.23 -5.52
CA GLU A 26 -0.67 10.28 -5.10
C GLU A 26 -0.27 9.55 -3.81
N LEU A 27 1.01 9.19 -3.66
CA LEU A 27 1.54 8.65 -2.40
C LEU A 27 1.38 9.67 -1.28
N ARG A 28 1.74 10.93 -1.53
CA ARG A 28 1.59 12.02 -0.56
C ARG A 28 0.12 12.21 -0.13
N GLN A 29 -0.81 12.23 -1.08
CA GLN A 29 -2.23 12.34 -0.76
C GLN A 29 -2.78 11.14 0.03
N ALA A 30 -2.26 9.94 -0.21
CA ALA A 30 -2.68 8.75 0.52
C ALA A 30 -2.05 8.65 1.92
N LEU A 31 -0.81 9.10 2.08
CA LEU A 31 -0.04 8.98 3.32
C LEU A 31 -0.26 10.12 4.31
N VAL A 32 -0.22 11.36 3.83
CA VAL A 32 -0.17 12.52 4.70
C VAL A 32 -1.51 12.74 5.39
N GLY A 33 -1.47 12.97 6.70
CA GLY A 33 -2.65 13.14 7.53
C GLY A 33 -3.32 11.82 7.95
N ASN A 34 -2.76 10.67 7.56
CA ASN A 34 -3.27 9.36 7.92
C ASN A 34 -2.33 8.64 8.91
N THR A 35 -2.93 7.78 9.72
CA THR A 35 -2.21 6.84 10.59
C THR A 35 -2.24 5.45 9.96
N PHE A 36 -1.07 4.84 9.82
CA PHE A 36 -0.90 3.49 9.31
C PHE A 36 -0.59 2.55 10.45
N GLN A 37 -1.32 1.43 10.50
CA GLN A 37 -1.12 0.39 11.50
C GLN A 37 -0.89 -0.92 10.79
N GLY A 38 0.09 -1.68 11.26
CA GLY A 38 0.39 -3.01 10.75
C GLY A 38 1.07 -3.86 11.80
N ASP A 39 1.16 -5.15 11.52
CA ASP A 39 1.86 -6.11 12.36
C ASP A 39 2.82 -6.89 11.47
N MET A 40 4.11 -6.88 11.81
CA MET A 40 5.15 -7.62 11.08
C MET A 40 5.58 -8.90 11.80
N GLY A 41 4.76 -9.42 12.73
CA GLY A 41 5.05 -10.64 13.49
C GLY A 41 6.08 -10.46 14.60
N GLY A 42 6.54 -9.23 14.85
CA GLY A 42 7.42 -8.83 15.95
C GLY A 42 6.84 -7.74 16.86
N GLY A 43 5.62 -7.28 16.58
CA GLY A 43 4.97 -6.16 17.24
C GLY A 43 4.17 -5.32 16.25
N GLY A 44 3.06 -4.76 16.73
CA GLY A 44 2.28 -3.81 15.95
C GLY A 44 3.01 -2.48 15.85
N TYR A 45 3.09 -1.90 14.65
CA TYR A 45 3.52 -0.52 14.46
C TYR A 45 2.31 0.37 14.21
N SER A 46 2.41 1.62 14.67
CA SER A 46 1.46 2.68 14.35
C SER A 46 2.27 3.91 13.99
N SER A 47 2.19 4.36 12.74
CA SER A 47 2.95 5.51 12.24
C SER A 47 1.99 6.53 11.63
N TYR A 48 2.10 7.79 12.08
CA TYR A 48 1.38 8.93 11.54
C TYR A 48 2.34 9.80 10.72
N PHE A 49 1.93 10.19 9.50
CA PHE A 49 2.72 11.05 8.62
C PHE A 49 2.13 12.45 8.58
N ALA A 50 2.82 13.41 9.19
CA ALA A 50 2.37 14.80 9.26
C ALA A 50 2.66 15.57 7.97
N GLU A 51 1.89 16.63 7.74
CA GLU A 51 2.04 17.54 6.59
C GLU A 51 3.37 18.30 6.59
N ASP A 52 4.01 18.44 7.75
CA ASP A 52 5.28 19.13 7.91
C ASP A 52 6.51 18.28 7.53
N GLY A 53 6.30 17.04 7.07
CA GLY A 53 7.39 16.12 6.74
C GLY A 53 7.94 15.35 7.94
N THR A 54 7.24 15.37 9.09
CA THR A 54 7.60 14.58 10.27
C THR A 54 6.71 13.34 10.36
N TYR A 55 7.32 12.18 10.61
CA TYR A 55 6.58 10.97 10.97
C TYR A 55 6.64 10.78 12.48
N TYR A 56 5.57 10.21 13.04
CA TYR A 56 5.44 9.91 14.46
C TYR A 56 5.07 8.45 14.62
N ASP A 57 5.86 7.70 15.40
CA ASP A 57 5.50 6.36 15.84
C ASP A 57 5.40 6.28 17.37
N THR A 58 5.22 5.07 17.89
CA THR A 58 5.05 4.83 19.33
C THR A 58 6.30 5.17 20.16
N GLU A 59 7.48 5.09 19.58
CA GLU A 59 8.79 5.17 20.26
C GLU A 59 9.62 6.39 19.83
N THR A 60 9.43 6.90 18.61
CA THR A 60 10.23 7.97 18.02
C THR A 60 9.45 8.84 17.04
N SER A 61 10.08 9.93 16.62
CA SER A 61 9.63 10.80 15.55
C SER A 61 10.83 11.32 14.77
N GLY A 62 10.69 11.47 13.46
CA GLY A 62 11.78 11.93 12.61
C GLY A 62 11.30 12.53 11.30
N ALA A 63 12.24 13.04 10.51
CA ALA A 63 11.91 13.53 9.17
C ALA A 63 11.65 12.35 8.23
N TYR A 64 10.72 12.50 7.29
CA TYR A 64 10.52 11.55 6.20
C TYR A 64 10.51 12.24 4.84
N GLU A 65 10.88 11.47 3.83
CA GLU A 65 10.82 11.86 2.43
C GLU A 65 10.00 10.83 1.65
N ILE A 66 9.13 11.30 0.76
CA ILE A 66 8.42 10.44 -0.19
C ILE A 66 9.20 10.51 -1.49
N THR A 67 9.64 9.38 -2.02
CA THR A 67 10.28 9.24 -3.32
C THR A 67 9.41 8.39 -4.24
N ASP A 68 9.80 8.25 -5.50
CA ASP A 68 9.11 7.36 -6.45
C ASP A 68 9.16 5.88 -6.04
N GLU A 69 10.08 5.53 -5.14
CA GLU A 69 10.27 4.16 -4.62
C GLU A 69 9.45 3.89 -3.35
N GLY A 70 8.91 4.94 -2.70
CA GLY A 70 8.14 4.82 -1.47
C GLY A 70 8.50 5.88 -0.42
N VAL A 71 8.41 5.52 0.85
CA VAL A 71 8.63 6.42 1.98
C VAL A 71 9.93 6.06 2.69
N TRP A 72 10.79 7.05 2.88
CA TRP A 72 12.06 6.93 3.60
C TRP A 72 12.03 7.80 4.85
N SER A 73 12.29 7.20 6.01
CA SER A 73 12.34 7.89 7.30
C SER A 73 13.79 7.96 7.82
N TYR A 74 14.17 9.13 8.35
CA TYR A 74 15.46 9.36 8.99
C TYR A 74 15.23 9.41 10.51
N ALA A 75 15.54 8.31 11.19
CA ALA A 75 15.42 8.13 12.63
C ALA A 75 16.80 8.25 13.33
#